data_AF-K7A892-F1
#
_entry.id   AF-K7A892-F1
#
_cell.length_a   1.000
_cell.length_b   1.000
_cell.length_c   1.000
_cell.angle_alpha   90.00
_cell.angle_beta   90.00
_cell.angle_gamma   90.00
#
_symmetry.space_group_name_H-M   'P 1'
#
loop_
_entity.id
_entity.type
_entity.pdbx_description
1 polymer ?
#
loop_
_entity_poly.entity_id
_entity_poly.type
_entity_poly.pdbx_seq_one_letter_code
_entity_poly.pdbx_strand_id
1 'polypeptide(L)' 'MPAMVAVRYNSSVFAFYNKLLTKGKPKKVALIAVMRKLLVLAFGVLKSGKPFDVNYQH' A
#
# COMPACT_ATOMS: atom_id res chain seq x y z
N MET A 1 9.72 7.72 -7.00
CA MET A 1 9.41 6.46 -6.28
C MET A 1 7.90 6.33 -6.06
N PRO A 2 7.23 5.28 -6.59
CA PRO A 2 5.77 5.15 -6.56
C PRO A 2 5.20 5.00 -5.13
N ALA A 3 5.94 4.37 -4.22
CA ALA A 3 5.51 4.23 -2.82
C ALA A 3 5.41 5.58 -2.09
N MET A 4 6.30 6.53 -2.38
CA MET A 4 6.28 7.85 -1.75
C MET A 4 5.09 8.70 -2.26
N VAL A 5 4.74 8.53 -3.54
CA VAL A 5 3.53 9.12 -4.15
C VAL A 5 2.27 8.50 -3.53
N ALA A 6 2.23 7.18 -3.39
CA ALA A 6 1.10 6.48 -2.76
C ALA A 6 0.89 6.91 -1.30
N VAL A 7 1.97 7.11 -0.53
CA VAL A 7 1.88 7.64 0.84
C VAL A 7 1.38 9.10 0.87
N ARG A 8 1.63 9.90 -0.18
CA ARG A 8 1.16 11.29 -0.26
C ARG A 8 -0.30 11.42 -0.70
N TYR A 9 -0.71 10.67 -1.73
CA TYR A 9 -2.03 10.84 -2.37
C TYR A 9 -3.08 9.84 -1.88
N ASN A 10 -2.67 8.77 -1.20
CA ASN A 10 -3.58 7.70 -0.80
C ASN A 10 -3.60 7.59 0.73
N SER A 11 -4.66 8.13 1.34
CA SER A 11 -4.83 8.17 2.80
C SER A 11 -4.77 6.78 3.45
N SER A 12 -5.28 5.75 2.77
CA SER A 12 -5.20 4.34 3.21
C SER A 12 -3.76 3.82 3.29
N VAL A 13 -2.91 4.23 2.35
CA VAL A 13 -1.49 3.85 2.32
C VAL A 13 -0.70 4.65 3.36
N PHE A 14 -1.03 5.94 3.54
CA PHE A 14 -0.48 6.77 4.61
C PHE A 14 -0.76 6.19 6.00
N ALA A 15 -2.02 5.83 6.28
CA ALA A 15 -2.41 5.23 7.55
C ALA A 15 -1.65 3.92 7.82
N PHE A 16 -1.48 3.09 6.78
CA PHE A 16 -0.68 1.87 6.88
C PHE A 16 0.80 2.18 7.17
N TYR A 17 1.41 3.10 6.43
CA TYR A 17 2.79 3.54 6.64
C TYR A 17 3.00 4.09 8.07
N ASN A 18 2.09 4.95 8.54
CA ASN A 18 2.16 5.54 9.88
C ASN A 18 1.95 4.50 10.98
N LYS A 19 1.07 3.50 10.77
CA LYS A 19 0.91 2.35 11.67
C LYS A 19 2.18 1.51 11.79
N LEU A 20 3.00 1.42 10.73
CA LEU A 20 4.30 0.76 10.81
C LEU A 20 5.35 1.61 11.54
N LEU A 21 5.35 2.93 11.32
CA LEU A 21 6.26 3.85 12.02
C LEU A 21 5.97 3.91 13.53
N THR A 22 4.70 4.01 13.92
CA THR A 22 4.27 4.00 15.34
C THR A 22 4.61 2.69 16.05
N LYS A 23 4.71 1.57 15.30
CA LYS A 23 5.23 0.29 15.80
C LYS A 23 6.77 0.26 15.97
N GLY A 24 7.46 1.38 15.80
CA GLY A 24 8.92 1.49 15.93
C GLY A 24 9.71 0.90 14.76
N LYS A 25 9.06 0.58 13.63
CA LYS A 25 9.77 0.00 12.47
C LYS A 25 10.58 1.09 11.74
N PRO A 26 11.78 0.77 11.25
CA PRO A 26 12.57 1.73 10.50
C PRO A 26 11.87 2.14 9.21
N LYS A 27 12.03 3.42 8.81
CA LYS A 27 11.37 4.03 7.65
C LYS A 27 11.51 3.21 6.36
N LYS A 28 12.68 2.61 6.13
CA LYS A 28 12.94 1.74 4.97
C LYS A 28 12.04 0.50 4.96
N VAL A 29 11.84 -0.16 6.11
CA VAL A 29 10.97 -1.34 6.21
C VAL A 29 9.51 -0.96 6.01
N ALA A 30 9.09 0.19 6.54
CA ALA A 30 7.74 0.70 6.30
C ALA A 30 7.49 1.00 4.82
N LEU A 31 8.49 1.55 4.11
CA LEU A 31 8.41 1.81 2.67
C LEU A 31 8.35 0.51 1.85
N ILE A 32 9.19 -0.48 2.16
CA ILE A 32 9.18 -1.80 1.49
C ILE A 32 7.84 -2.51 1.71
N ALA A 33 7.26 -2.41 2.91
CA ALA A 33 5.94 -2.98 3.19
C ALA A 33 4.83 -2.32 2.34
N VAL A 34 4.90 -0.99 2.15
CA VAL A 34 3.99 -0.26 1.25
C VAL A 34 4.19 -0.73 -0.20
N MET A 35 5.42 -0.87 -0.67
CA MET A 35 5.72 -1.36 -2.03
C MET A 35 5.14 -2.75 -2.25
N ARG A 36 5.34 -3.68 -1.31
CA ARG A 36 4.77 -5.03 -1.39
C ARG A 36 3.24 -5.00 -1.46
N LYS A 37 2.60 -4.15 -0.65
CA LYS A 37 1.13 -4.01 -0.67
C LYS A 37 0.62 -3.51 -2.03
N LEU A 38 1.29 -2.51 -2.61
CA LEU A 38 0.95 -2.01 -3.95
C LEU A 38 1.14 -3.07 -5.04
N LEU A 39 2.23 -3.84 -4.99
CA LEU A 39 2.49 -4.92 -5.94
C LEU A 39 1.44 -6.02 -5.86
N VAL A 40 1.04 -6.41 -4.64
CA VAL A 40 -0.02 -7.42 -4.45
C VAL A 40 -1.37 -6.91 -4.97
N LEU A 41 -1.69 -5.63 -4.76
CA LEU A 41 -2.91 -5.03 -5.32
C LEU A 41 -2.88 -5.03 -6.85
N ALA A 42 -1.79 -4.59 -7.46
CA ALA A 42 -1.62 -4.60 -8.92
C ALA A 42 -1.73 -6.03 -9.48
N PHE A 43 -1.06 -6.99 -8.83
CA PHE A 43 -1.12 -8.40 -9.23
C PHE A 43 -2.53 -8.98 -9.06
N GLY A 44 -3.25 -8.63 -7.99
CA GLY A 44 -4.63 -9.05 -7.76
C GLY A 44 -5.59 -8.54 -8.83
N VAL A 45 -5.46 -7.26 -9.21
CA VAL A 45 -6.25 -6.65 -10.29
C VAL A 45 -5.96 -7.33 -11.63
N LEU A 46 -4.68 -7.50 -11.97
CA LEU A 46 -4.25 -8.16 -13.21
C LEU A 46 -4.72 -9.62 -13.28
N LYS A 47 -4.64 -10.35 -12.17
CA LYS A 47 -5.06 -11.76 -12.10
C LYS A 47 -6.58 -11.93 -12.11
N SER A 48 -7.31 -11.03 -11.45
CA SER A 48 -8.77 -11.16 -11.32
C SER A 48 -9.52 -10.61 -12.53
N GLY A 49 -8.88 -9.81 -13.40
CA GLY A 49 -9.51 -9.17 -14.55
C GLY A 49 -10.61 -8.16 -14.19
N LYS A 50 -10.79 -7.87 -12.90
CA LYS A 50 -11.76 -6.91 -12.36
C LYS A 50 -11.06 -5.58 -12.09
N PRO A 51 -11.69 -4.44 -12.38
CA PRO A 51 -11.12 -3.14 -12.06
C PRO A 51 -10.86 -3.00 -10.56
N PHE A 52 -9.83 -2.24 -10.21
CA PHE A 52 -9.47 -1.97 -8.81
C PHE A 52 -10.60 -1.23 -8.10
N ASP A 53 -11.15 -1.85 -7.06
CA ASP A 53 -12.17 -1.25 -6.20
C ASP A 53 -11.58 -0.99 -4.81
N VAL A 54 -11.67 0.28 -4.37
CA VAL A 54 -11.15 0.75 -3.08
C VAL A 54 -11.96 0.19 -1.91
N ASN A 55 -13.23 -0.17 -2.14
CA ASN A 55 -14.15 -0.71 -1.15
C ASN A 55 -14.38 -2.22 -1.30
N TYR A 56 -13.49 -2.92 -1.98
CA TYR A 56 -13.62 -4.36 -2.16
C TYR A 56 -13.53 -5.09 -0.81
N GLN A 57 -14.69 -5.35 -0.20
CA GLN A 57 -14.85 -6.18 0.98
C GLN A 57 -15.09 -7.61 0.51
N HIS A 58 -14.13 -8.49 0.82
CA HIS A 58 -14.31 -9.93 0.68
C HIS A 58 -15.02 -10.50 1.91
#